data_AF-A0A7C4FIZ5-F1
#
_entry.id   AF-A0A7C4FIZ5-F1
#
_cell.length_a   1.000
_cell.length_b   1.000
_cell.length_c   1.000
_cell.angle_alpha   90.00
_cell.angle_beta   90.00
_cell.angle_gamma   90.00
#
_symmetry.space_group_name_H-M   'P 1'
#
loop_
_entity.id
_entity.type
_entity.pdbx_description
1 polymer ?
#
loop_
_entity_poly.entity_id
_entity_poly.type
_entity_poly.pdbx_seq_one_letter_code
_entity_poly.pdbx_strand_id
1 'polypeptide(L)' 'MKKVKDLSKRLREAGYSVNKAPFGWEKAFSLTSKGHPLAESFRNIKP' A
#
# COMPACT_ATOMS: atom_id res chain seq x y z
N MET A 1 -11.93 -3.51 6.71
CA MET A 1 -10.66 -4.28 6.86
C MET A 1 -10.45 -5.40 5.84
N LYS A 2 -11.50 -6.14 5.40
CA LYS A 2 -11.36 -7.34 4.54
C LYS A 2 -10.57 -7.11 3.23
N LYS A 3 -10.80 -5.99 2.53
CA LYS A 3 -10.15 -5.68 1.24
C LYS A 3 -8.63 -5.47 1.34
N VAL A 4 -8.14 -4.72 2.32
CA VAL A 4 -6.68 -4.52 2.51
C VAL A 4 -5.99 -5.84 2.88
N LYS A 5 -6.65 -6.68 3.69
CA LYS A 5 -6.13 -8.01 4.04
C LYS A 5 -6.04 -8.90 2.79
N ASP A 6 -7.10 -8.94 1.98
CA ASP A 6 -7.14 -9.70 0.74
C ASP A 6 -6.07 -9.23 -0.28
N LEU A 7 -5.94 -7.91 -0.49
CA LEU A 7 -4.91 -7.34 -1.35
C LEU A 7 -3.50 -7.74 -0.89
N SER A 8 -3.22 -7.66 0.41
CA SER A 8 -1.91 -8.05 0.94
C SER A 8 -1.60 -9.54 0.74
N LYS A 9 -2.62 -10.40 0.76
CA LYS A 9 -2.47 -11.84 0.47
C LYS A 9 -2.13 -12.05 -1.01
N ARG A 10 -2.91 -11.46 -1.91
CA ARG A 10 -2.73 -11.58 -3.36
C ARG A 10 -1.38 -11.04 -3.83
N LEU A 11 -0.89 -9.93 -3.26
CA LEU A 11 0.42 -9.38 -3.58
C LEU A 11 1.57 -10.30 -3.11
N ARG A 12 1.44 -10.94 -1.95
CA ARG A 12 2.42 -11.94 -1.49
C ARG A 12 2.42 -13.18 -2.37
N GLU A 13 1.24 -13.66 -2.77
CA GLU A 13 1.10 -14.78 -3.72
C GLU A 13 1.72 -14.44 -5.09
N ALA A 14 1.66 -13.18 -5.52
CA ALA A 14 2.35 -12.69 -6.71
C ALA A 14 3.88 -12.51 -6.53
N GLY A 15 4.45 -12.89 -5.38
CA GLY A 15 5.89 -12.86 -5.13
C GLY A 15 6.45 -11.56 -4.55
N TYR A 16 5.61 -10.58 -4.21
CA TYR A 16 6.07 -9.33 -3.60
C TYR A 16 6.29 -9.47 -2.09
N SER A 17 7.31 -8.80 -1.55
CA SER A 17 7.43 -8.57 -0.12
C SER A 17 6.46 -7.47 0.33
N VAL A 18 5.58 -7.76 1.28
CA VAL A 18 4.47 -6.87 1.66
C VAL A 18 4.45 -6.63 3.16
N ASN A 19 4.66 -5.37 3.54
CA ASN A 19 4.45 -4.83 4.88
C ASN A 19 3.10 -4.08 4.95
N LYS A 20 2.41 -4.16 6.10
CA LYS A 20 1.09 -3.54 6.28
C LYS A 20 0.99 -2.88 7.65
N ALA A 21 0.67 -1.59 7.68
CA ALA A 21 0.38 -0.87 8.92
C ALA A 21 -0.92 -1.38 9.60
N PRO A 22 -1.07 -1.22 10.93
CA PRO A 22 -2.31 -1.50 11.62
C PRO A 22 -3.39 -0.46 11.28
N PHE A 23 -4.65 -0.90 11.19
CA PHE A 23 -5.80 -0.05 10.88
C PHE A 23 -6.51 0.37 12.17
N GLY A 24 -7.08 1.58 12.19
CA GLY A 24 -7.83 2.10 13.35
C GLY A 24 -6.99 2.88 14.37
N TRP A 25 -5.78 3.30 13.99
CA TRP A 25 -4.85 4.04 14.86
C TRP A 25 -4.40 5.32 14.16
N GLU A 26 -4.27 6.40 14.91
CA GLU A 26 -3.44 7.54 14.52
C GLU A 26 -1.97 7.11 14.52
N LYS A 27 -1.22 7.51 13.49
CA LYS A 27 0.17 7.07 13.30
C LYS A 27 0.99 8.23 12.73
N ALA A 28 2.06 8.60 13.42
CA ALA A 28 3.13 9.37 12.83
C ALA A 28 3.92 8.49 11.84
N PHE A 29 4.28 9.04 10.69
CA PHE A 29 5.12 8.37 9.70
C PHE A 29 6.00 9.36 8.95
N SER A 30 7.09 8.86 8.38
CA SER A 30 7.96 9.60 7.47
C SER A 30 8.12 8.80 6.18
N LEU A 31 8.17 9.49 5.04
CA LEU A 31 8.37 8.92 3.72
C LEU A 31 9.19 9.91 2.87
N THR A 32 10.15 9.39 2.12
CA THR A 32 10.94 10.17 1.17
C THR A 32 10.69 9.62 -0.24
N SER A 33 10.16 10.47 -1.12
CA SER A 33 9.98 10.15 -2.54
C SER A 33 11.33 10.17 -3.26
N LYS A 34 11.51 9.27 -4.23
CA LYS A 34 12.73 9.24 -5.05
C LYS A 34 12.79 10.37 -6.09
N GLY A 35 11.69 11.08 -6.32
CA GLY A 35 11.64 12.26 -7.19
C GLY A 35 11.67 12.01 -8.71
N HIS A 36 11.64 10.76 -9.17
CA HIS A 36 11.49 10.46 -10.61
C HIS A 36 10.03 10.61 -11.05
N PRO A 37 9.73 10.85 -12.35
CA PRO A 37 8.36 11.08 -12.82
C PRO A 37 7.34 9.99 -12.47
N LEU A 38 7.82 8.75 -12.31
CA LEU A 38 6.99 7.59 -11.92
C LEU A 38 6.94 7.34 -10.40
N ALA A 39 7.56 8.18 -9.57
CA ALA A 39 7.67 7.96 -8.12
C ALA A 39 6.33 8.22 -7.42
N GLU A 40 5.51 9.10 -8.01
CA GLU A 40 4.23 9.52 -7.49
C GLU A 40 3.15 9.28 -8.54
N SER A 41 2.13 8.52 -8.16
CA SER A 41 1.11 8.08 -9.11
C SER A 41 -0.22 7.90 -8.39
N PHE A 42 -1.25 8.58 -8.89
CA PHE A 42 -2.63 8.44 -8.42
C PHE A 42 -3.40 7.44 -9.27
N ARG A 43 -4.27 6.64 -8.63
CA ARG A 43 -5.17 5.67 -9.29
C ARG A 43 -6.54 5.72 -8.63
N ASN A 44 -7.59 5.78 -9.44
CA ASN A 44 -8.98 5.68 -8.99
C ASN A 44 -9.57 4.36 -9.50
N ILE A 45 -9.91 3.44 -8.58
CA ILE A 45 -10.42 2.10 -8.88
C ILE A 45 -11.88 2.01 -8.43
N LYS A 46 -12.79 1.80 -9.38
CA LYS A 46 -14.23 1.63 -9.12
C LYS A 46 -14.56 0.15 -8.82
N PRO A 47 -15.70 -0.13 -8.16
CA PRO A 47 -16.16 -1.50 -7.88
C PRO A 47 -16.27 -2.38 -9.12
#